data_AF-A0A2V7KNA0-F1
#
_entry.id   AF-A0A2V7KNA0-F1
#
_cell.length_a   1.000
_cell.length_b   1.000
_cell.length_c   1.000
_cell.angle_alpha   90.00
_cell.angle_beta   90.00
_cell.angle_gamma   90.00
#
_symmetry.space_group_name_H-M   'P 1'
#
loop_
_entity.id
_entity.type
_entity.pdbx_description
1 polymer ?
#
loop_
_entity_poly.entity_id
_entity_poly.type
_entity_poly.pdbx_seq_one_letter_code
_entity_poly.pdbx_strand_id
1 'polypeptide(L)'
;MATLGTFVAACSDGRTPTQLDRPSFDQTQNSVDGAEFGFTAGWLKGQTVQFFYHKPFFCATPVADGGPVGSTTACEAGSDGTVDPRPGKIPILFVMTPLGFRPAESTLQCPIVGHCINHPSTIDLSRLFGAGAANAPLPAHSHIVDQAEGNFWELHVIGVKDPATWDQVVAGKSLAAVRALQAADPTGTKITPEILTDVYLFFDVRPGAGM
;
A
#
# COMPACT_ATOMS: atom_id res chain seq x y z
N MET A 1 -33.47 50.08 52.66
CA MET A 1 -32.62 48.89 52.48
C MET A 1 -33.05 48.24 51.18
N ALA A 2 -32.29 48.44 50.11
CA ALA A 2 -32.59 47.95 48.77
C ALA A 2 -31.47 46.99 48.35
N THR A 3 -31.80 45.72 48.16
CA THR A 3 -30.89 44.69 47.65
C THR A 3 -31.13 44.54 46.14
N LEU A 4 -30.15 44.97 45.35
CA LEU A 4 -30.08 44.69 43.92
C LEU A 4 -29.79 43.19 43.71
N GLY A 5 -30.66 42.50 42.99
CA GLY A 5 -30.42 41.15 42.48
C GLY A 5 -29.71 41.22 41.13
N THR A 6 -28.51 40.65 41.06
CA THR A 6 -27.71 40.55 39.83
C THR A 6 -28.23 39.40 38.97
N PHE A 7 -28.72 39.71 37.77
CA PHE A 7 -28.97 38.73 36.72
C PHE A 7 -27.61 38.29 36.13
N VAL A 8 -27.26 37.01 36.26
CA VAL A 8 -26.13 36.42 35.51
C VAL A 8 -26.68 35.98 34.16
N ALA A 9 -26.23 36.67 33.11
CA ALA A 9 -26.50 36.32 31.72
C ALA A 9 -25.84 34.98 31.35
N ALA A 10 -26.56 34.18 30.58
CA ALA A 10 -26.13 32.88 30.09
C ALA A 10 -25.00 33.00 29.04
N CYS A 11 -23.99 32.15 29.17
CA CYS A 11 -23.22 31.63 28.04
C CYS A 11 -23.41 30.11 28.04
N SER A 12 -24.51 29.63 27.45
CA SER A 12 -24.55 28.25 26.98
C SER A 12 -23.66 28.19 25.74
N ASP A 13 -22.41 27.79 25.90
CA ASP A 13 -21.62 27.33 24.76
C ASP A 13 -22.25 26.02 24.29
N GLY A 14 -23.24 26.14 23.40
CA GLY A 14 -23.84 25.04 22.64
C GLY A 14 -22.86 24.45 21.63
N ARG A 15 -21.61 24.22 22.03
CA ARG A 15 -20.67 23.41 21.26
C ARG A 15 -21.09 21.96 21.47
N THR A 16 -21.89 21.48 20.53
CA THR A 16 -21.90 20.08 20.13
C THR A 16 -20.46 19.57 20.16
N PRO A 17 -20.14 18.42 20.77
CA PRO A 17 -18.82 17.82 20.66
C PRO A 17 -18.44 17.84 19.19
N THR A 18 -17.28 18.39 18.87
CA THR A 18 -16.74 18.39 17.52
C THR A 18 -16.89 16.98 16.97
N GLN A 19 -17.90 16.80 16.13
CA GLN A 19 -18.03 15.63 15.31
C GLN A 19 -16.77 15.66 14.49
N LEU A 20 -15.82 14.77 14.81
CA LEU A 20 -14.67 14.54 13.96
C LEU A 20 -15.26 14.27 12.57
N ASP A 21 -15.12 15.26 11.68
CA ASP A 21 -15.48 15.10 10.29
C ASP A 21 -14.74 13.87 9.81
N ARG A 22 -15.50 12.79 9.62
CA ARG A 22 -14.97 11.54 9.08
C ARG A 22 -14.53 11.89 7.68
N PRO A 23 -13.22 11.87 7.35
CA PRO A 23 -12.82 12.12 5.98
C PRO A 23 -13.49 11.04 5.12
N SER A 24 -14.16 11.47 4.06
CA SER A 24 -14.62 10.54 3.03
C SER A 24 -13.38 9.84 2.45
N PHE A 25 -13.56 8.58 2.06
CA PHE A 25 -12.52 7.72 1.48
C PHE A 25 -11.94 8.22 0.14
N ASP A 26 -12.25 9.44 -0.30
CA ASP A 26 -11.78 10.02 -1.57
C ASP A 26 -10.30 10.44 -1.55
N GLN A 27 -9.60 10.29 -0.42
CA GLN A 27 -8.14 10.37 -0.37
C GLN A 27 -7.58 9.00 -0.03
N THR A 28 -7.21 8.24 -1.06
CA THR A 28 -6.64 6.89 -0.95
C THR A 28 -5.31 6.86 -0.19
N GLN A 29 -4.74 8.03 0.11
CA GLN A 29 -3.65 8.26 1.05
C GLN A 29 -3.97 9.52 1.86
N ASN A 30 -3.79 9.49 3.18
CA ASN A 30 -3.97 10.68 4.02
C ASN A 30 -2.66 11.29 4.53
N SER A 31 -1.50 10.80 4.06
CA SER A 31 -0.16 11.35 4.35
C SER A 31 0.87 10.88 3.31
N VAL A 32 1.94 11.64 3.11
CA VAL A 32 3.08 11.35 2.19
C VAL A 32 4.39 11.90 2.80
N ASP A 33 5.54 11.54 2.22
CA ASP A 33 6.84 12.23 2.37
C ASP A 33 7.28 12.58 3.81
N GLY A 34 7.65 11.57 4.60
CA GLY A 34 8.22 11.77 5.94
C GLY A 34 7.20 12.07 7.04
N ALA A 35 5.90 11.97 6.73
CA ALA A 35 4.86 11.90 7.75
C ALA A 35 5.11 10.72 8.70
N GLU A 36 4.93 10.97 10.00
CA GLU A 36 5.16 9.97 11.06
C GLU A 36 4.24 8.75 10.91
N PHE A 37 3.01 8.99 10.46
CA PHE A 37 2.03 7.96 10.18
C PHE A 37 1.11 8.36 9.03
N GLY A 38 0.40 7.38 8.49
CA GLY A 38 -0.61 7.60 7.47
C GLY A 38 -1.36 6.31 7.16
N PHE A 39 -2.28 6.41 6.22
CA PHE A 39 -3.17 5.32 5.88
C PHE A 39 -3.32 5.21 4.37
N THR A 40 -3.49 3.99 3.89
CA THR A 40 -4.05 3.72 2.57
C THR A 40 -5.24 2.79 2.68
N ALA A 41 -6.05 2.71 1.62
CA ALA A 41 -6.89 1.55 1.44
C ALA A 41 -6.03 0.30 1.18
N GLY A 42 -6.61 -0.87 1.43
CA GLY A 42 -6.05 -2.19 1.12
C GLY A 42 -7.18 -3.16 0.76
N TRP A 43 -6.85 -4.31 0.20
CA TRP A 43 -7.84 -5.35 -0.10
C TRP A 43 -7.58 -6.62 0.71
N LEU A 44 -8.63 -7.15 1.33
CA LEU A 44 -8.60 -8.40 2.09
C LEU A 44 -9.91 -9.16 1.86
N LYS A 45 -9.82 -10.37 1.31
CA LYS A 45 -10.96 -11.31 1.17
C LYS A 45 -12.24 -10.67 0.59
N GLY A 46 -12.09 -9.87 -0.47
CA GLY A 46 -13.21 -9.24 -1.18
C GLY A 46 -13.64 -7.90 -0.57
N GLN A 47 -13.02 -7.47 0.52
CA GLN A 47 -13.34 -6.23 1.22
C GLN A 47 -12.25 -5.19 1.04
N THR A 48 -12.65 -3.91 1.09
CA THR A 48 -11.71 -2.82 1.30
C THR A 48 -11.44 -2.70 2.81
N VAL A 49 -10.17 -2.75 3.19
CA VAL A 49 -9.67 -2.54 4.56
C VAL A 49 -8.79 -1.30 4.59
N GLN A 50 -8.34 -0.92 5.79
CA GLN A 50 -7.42 0.19 5.95
C GLN A 50 -6.05 -0.33 6.38
N PHE A 51 -4.99 0.12 5.72
CA PHE A 51 -3.62 -0.12 6.14
C PHE A 51 -3.12 1.10 6.87
N PHE A 52 -2.62 0.92 8.09
CA PHE A 52 -2.07 1.99 8.90
C PHE A 52 -0.55 1.87 8.98
N TYR A 53 0.13 2.83 8.39
CA TYR A 53 1.58 2.91 8.32
C TYR A 53 2.08 3.83 9.42
N HIS A 54 3.07 3.38 10.18
CA HIS A 54 3.65 4.16 11.28
C HIS A 54 5.12 3.80 11.57
N LYS A 55 5.77 3.13 10.61
CA LYS A 55 7.20 2.82 10.61
C LYS A 55 7.70 2.82 9.16
N PRO A 56 8.98 3.14 8.93
CA PRO A 56 9.56 3.11 7.60
C PRO A 56 9.61 1.68 7.03
N PHE A 57 9.74 1.59 5.70
CA PHE A 57 10.04 0.35 4.99
C PHE A 57 11.47 -0.15 5.30
N PHE A 58 11.74 -1.39 4.91
CA PHE A 58 13.05 -2.02 4.97
C PHE A 58 13.34 -2.72 3.64
N CYS A 59 14.57 -2.60 3.14
CA CYS A 59 15.01 -3.32 1.93
C CYS A 59 16.26 -4.15 2.27
N ALA A 60 16.16 -5.45 2.02
CA ALA A 60 17.10 -6.45 2.46
C ALA A 60 18.25 -6.59 1.46
N THR A 61 19.38 -5.95 1.78
CA THR A 61 20.61 -6.08 1.00
C THR A 61 21.69 -6.89 1.76
N PRO A 62 22.48 -7.73 1.08
CA PRO A 62 22.43 -8.02 -0.35
C PRO A 62 21.18 -8.84 -0.73
N VAL A 63 20.84 -8.83 -2.00
CA VAL A 63 19.80 -9.71 -2.56
C VAL A 63 20.35 -11.11 -2.86
N ALA A 64 19.46 -12.09 -2.98
CA ALA A 64 19.79 -13.51 -3.04
C ALA A 64 20.68 -13.90 -4.23
N ASP A 65 20.56 -13.19 -5.36
CA ASP A 65 21.42 -13.42 -6.53
C ASP A 65 22.81 -12.74 -6.44
N GLY A 66 23.05 -11.97 -5.38
CA GLY A 66 24.31 -11.26 -5.13
C GLY A 66 24.57 -10.06 -6.05
N GLY A 67 23.62 -9.71 -6.93
CA GLY A 67 23.71 -8.55 -7.79
C GLY A 67 23.59 -7.22 -7.01
N PRO A 68 24.13 -6.13 -7.55
CA PRO A 68 23.94 -4.80 -6.95
C PRO A 68 22.50 -4.31 -7.14
N VAL A 69 22.00 -3.57 -6.14
CA VAL A 69 20.75 -2.83 -6.23
C VAL A 69 21.05 -1.37 -6.59
N GLY A 70 20.51 -0.90 -7.71
CA GLY A 70 20.79 0.41 -8.30
C GLY A 70 19.88 1.55 -7.85
N SER A 71 18.84 1.27 -7.08
CA SER A 71 17.91 2.30 -6.60
C SER A 71 18.50 3.10 -5.44
N THR A 72 18.12 4.37 -5.32
CA THR A 72 18.57 5.24 -4.21
C THR A 72 18.05 4.80 -2.84
N THR A 73 16.98 4.01 -2.81
CA THR A 73 16.39 3.42 -1.60
C THR A 73 16.96 2.04 -1.26
N ALA A 74 17.85 1.50 -2.12
CA ALA A 74 18.38 0.15 -2.03
C ALA A 74 17.30 -0.95 -2.06
N CYS A 75 16.17 -0.68 -2.72
CA CYS A 75 15.06 -1.60 -2.93
C CYS A 75 15.02 -2.06 -4.40
N GLU A 76 14.69 -3.32 -4.66
CA GLU A 76 14.55 -3.88 -6.00
C GLU A 76 13.33 -4.80 -6.15
N ALA A 77 12.92 -5.03 -7.40
CA ALA A 77 12.05 -6.13 -7.76
C ALA A 77 12.75 -7.03 -8.78
N GLY A 78 12.80 -8.32 -8.49
CA GLY A 78 13.38 -9.35 -9.34
C GLY A 78 14.26 -10.37 -8.61
N SER A 79 14.67 -10.08 -7.38
CA SER A 79 15.38 -11.00 -6.49
C SER A 79 14.87 -10.82 -5.06
N ASP A 80 14.99 -11.89 -4.28
CA ASP A 80 14.60 -11.92 -2.88
C ASP A 80 15.70 -11.30 -2.00
N GLY A 81 15.34 -10.83 -0.81
CA GLY A 81 16.28 -10.41 0.23
C GLY A 81 17.02 -11.58 0.86
N THR A 82 18.24 -11.37 1.35
CA THR A 82 18.95 -12.42 2.12
C THR A 82 18.64 -12.43 3.62
N VAL A 83 17.94 -11.42 4.13
CA VAL A 83 17.67 -11.26 5.56
C VAL A 83 16.30 -10.65 5.82
N ASP A 84 15.55 -11.30 6.71
CA ASP A 84 14.26 -10.80 7.21
C ASP A 84 14.45 -9.65 8.21
N PRO A 85 13.56 -8.64 8.25
CA PRO A 85 13.60 -7.57 9.26
C PRO A 85 13.30 -8.04 10.68
N ARG A 86 12.80 -9.27 10.85
CA ARG A 86 12.57 -9.90 12.15
C ARG A 86 12.60 -11.43 12.07
N PRO A 87 12.87 -12.13 13.18
CA PRO A 87 12.71 -13.58 13.22
C PRO A 87 11.26 -14.06 13.02
N GLY A 88 11.13 -15.31 12.58
CA GLY A 88 9.86 -16.00 12.42
C GLY A 88 9.19 -15.72 11.09
N LYS A 89 8.04 -16.34 10.84
CA LYS A 89 7.31 -16.18 9.57
C LYS A 89 6.88 -14.73 9.38
N ILE A 90 7.18 -14.18 8.21
CA ILE A 90 6.68 -12.89 7.73
C ILE A 90 5.52 -13.17 6.76
N PRO A 91 4.39 -12.45 6.88
CA PRO A 91 3.29 -12.57 5.93
C PRO A 91 3.58 -11.82 4.62
N ILE A 92 2.96 -12.26 3.53
CA ILE A 92 3.15 -11.70 2.20
C ILE A 92 2.14 -10.59 1.92
N LEU A 93 2.63 -9.45 1.46
CA LEU A 93 1.88 -8.38 0.82
C LEU A 93 1.96 -8.57 -0.69
N PHE A 94 0.82 -8.74 -1.36
CA PHE A 94 0.76 -8.83 -2.81
C PHE A 94 0.48 -7.46 -3.42
N VAL A 95 1.37 -6.98 -4.28
CA VAL A 95 1.32 -5.64 -4.87
C VAL A 95 0.95 -5.73 -6.34
N MET A 96 -0.26 -5.29 -6.64
CA MET A 96 -0.78 -5.21 -8.00
C MET A 96 -0.22 -3.97 -8.66
N THR A 97 0.63 -4.16 -9.67
CA THR A 97 1.29 -3.07 -10.38
C THR A 97 0.89 -3.08 -11.85
N PRO A 98 0.22 -2.03 -12.37
CA PRO A 98 -0.10 -1.92 -13.79
C PRO A 98 1.19 -1.73 -14.61
N LEU A 99 1.35 -2.51 -15.67
CA LEU A 99 2.50 -2.52 -16.57
C LEU A 99 2.07 -2.04 -17.96
N GLY A 100 2.60 -0.90 -18.39
CA GLY A 100 2.34 -0.36 -19.73
C GLY A 100 0.98 0.33 -19.91
N PHE A 101 0.20 0.52 -18.83
CA PHE A 101 -1.02 1.33 -18.84
C PHE A 101 -1.22 2.04 -17.50
N ARG A 102 -2.16 3.00 -17.44
CA ARG A 102 -2.57 3.68 -16.20
C ARG A 102 -4.06 3.40 -15.94
N PRO A 103 -4.42 2.67 -14.87
CA PRO A 103 -5.81 2.46 -14.49
C PRO A 103 -6.43 3.76 -13.93
N ALA A 104 -7.75 3.75 -13.71
CA ALA A 104 -8.44 4.85 -13.05
C ALA A 104 -7.88 5.08 -11.64
N GLU A 105 -7.63 6.35 -11.27
CA GLU A 105 -6.98 6.68 -10.00
C GLU A 105 -7.76 6.21 -8.78
N SER A 106 -9.10 6.15 -8.87
CA SER A 106 -9.98 5.61 -7.82
C SER A 106 -9.77 4.13 -7.52
N THR A 107 -9.04 3.40 -8.37
CA THR A 107 -8.72 1.99 -8.17
C THR A 107 -7.31 1.77 -7.60
N LEU A 108 -6.51 2.84 -7.49
CA LEU A 108 -5.14 2.83 -6.99
C LEU A 108 -5.10 3.25 -5.53
N GLN A 109 -4.40 2.47 -4.71
CA GLN A 109 -4.19 2.77 -3.29
C GLN A 109 -2.97 3.69 -3.10
N CYS A 110 -1.94 3.56 -3.94
CA CYS A 110 -0.86 4.51 -4.09
C CYS A 110 -0.85 5.04 -5.54
N PRO A 111 -1.64 6.09 -5.88
CA PRO A 111 -1.79 6.58 -7.26
C PRO A 111 -0.64 7.49 -7.74
N ILE A 112 0.10 8.10 -6.81
CA ILE A 112 1.19 9.03 -7.08
C ILE A 112 2.50 8.25 -7.11
N VAL A 113 3.11 8.21 -8.29
CA VAL A 113 4.39 7.52 -8.53
C VAL A 113 5.48 8.11 -7.64
N GLY A 114 6.21 7.26 -6.93
CA GLY A 114 7.32 7.65 -6.03
C GLY A 114 6.89 8.31 -4.72
N HIS A 115 5.60 8.53 -4.48
CA HIS A 115 5.08 9.25 -3.33
C HIS A 115 3.95 8.46 -2.65
N CYS A 116 4.31 7.46 -1.84
CA CYS A 116 3.39 6.75 -0.95
C CYS A 116 3.95 6.71 0.48
N ILE A 117 3.05 6.81 1.47
CA ILE A 117 3.43 6.83 2.90
C ILE A 117 4.30 5.64 3.28
N ASN A 118 5.49 5.87 3.84
CA ASN A 118 6.41 4.81 4.27
C ASN A 118 6.76 3.77 3.19
N HIS A 119 6.70 4.15 1.92
CA HIS A 119 7.20 3.34 0.80
C HIS A 119 8.54 3.88 0.31
N PRO A 120 9.35 3.07 -0.39
CA PRO A 120 10.51 3.59 -1.08
C PRO A 120 10.08 4.55 -2.19
N SER A 121 10.79 5.67 -2.34
CA SER A 121 10.51 6.63 -3.43
C SER A 121 11.00 6.14 -4.79
N THR A 122 12.00 5.27 -4.81
CA THR A 122 12.53 4.61 -6.01
C THR A 122 12.65 3.11 -5.81
N ILE A 123 12.76 2.35 -6.90
CA ILE A 123 12.95 0.91 -6.90
C ILE A 123 13.77 0.50 -8.14
N ASP A 124 14.63 -0.49 -7.98
CA ASP A 124 15.41 -1.07 -9.09
C ASP A 124 14.55 -2.12 -9.78
N LEU A 125 14.24 -1.90 -11.06
CA LEU A 125 13.48 -2.82 -11.89
C LEU A 125 14.34 -3.38 -13.03
N SER A 126 15.67 -3.25 -12.94
CA SER A 126 16.59 -3.59 -14.02
C SER A 126 16.62 -5.09 -14.34
N ARG A 127 16.27 -5.96 -13.38
CA ARG A 127 16.09 -7.40 -13.61
C ARG A 127 14.88 -7.72 -14.48
N LEU A 128 13.89 -6.84 -14.48
CA LEU A 128 12.63 -7.03 -15.21
C LEU A 128 12.66 -6.31 -16.57
N PHE A 129 13.25 -5.11 -16.61
CA PHE A 129 13.14 -4.19 -17.76
C PHE A 129 14.48 -3.71 -18.30
N GLY A 130 15.60 -4.25 -17.79
CA GLY A 130 16.96 -3.92 -18.22
C GLY A 130 17.57 -2.70 -17.51
N ALA A 131 18.86 -2.47 -17.73
CA ALA A 131 19.68 -1.51 -16.97
C ALA A 131 19.13 -0.07 -16.90
N GLY A 132 18.34 0.36 -17.88
CA GLY A 132 17.70 1.69 -17.87
C GLY A 132 16.66 1.89 -16.76
N ALA A 133 16.24 0.82 -16.10
CA ALA A 133 15.24 0.84 -15.02
C ALA A 133 15.84 0.66 -13.61
N ALA A 134 17.16 0.84 -13.45
CA ALA A 134 17.86 0.58 -12.19
C ALA A 134 17.48 1.52 -11.02
N ASN A 135 16.93 2.70 -11.31
CA ASN A 135 16.49 3.65 -10.29
C ASN A 135 15.17 4.31 -10.74
N ALA A 136 14.15 3.49 -10.97
CA ALA A 136 12.85 3.97 -11.38
C ALA A 136 12.09 4.57 -10.19
N PRO A 137 11.31 5.65 -10.37
CA PRO A 137 10.31 6.03 -9.38
C PRO A 137 9.36 4.86 -9.06
N LEU A 138 8.99 4.67 -7.79
CA LEU A 138 8.11 3.57 -7.41
C LEU A 138 6.78 3.66 -8.20
N PRO A 139 6.41 2.64 -9.02
CA PRO A 139 5.20 2.69 -9.82
C PRO A 139 3.93 2.85 -8.97
N ALA A 140 2.86 3.41 -9.55
CA ALA A 140 1.56 3.41 -8.90
C ALA A 140 1.05 1.97 -8.73
N HIS A 141 0.39 1.65 -7.62
CA HIS A 141 -0.01 0.27 -7.30
C HIS A 141 -1.17 0.17 -6.29
N SER A 142 -1.65 -1.06 -6.11
CA SER A 142 -2.64 -1.44 -5.10
C SER A 142 -2.23 -2.72 -4.38
N HIS A 143 -2.65 -2.87 -3.14
CA HIS A 143 -2.27 -3.94 -2.24
C HIS A 143 -3.40 -4.94 -1.97
N ILE A 144 -3.00 -6.20 -1.85
CA ILE A 144 -3.82 -7.32 -1.38
C ILE A 144 -3.06 -8.04 -0.26
N VAL A 145 -3.76 -8.29 0.84
CA VAL A 145 -3.33 -9.20 1.92
C VAL A 145 -4.35 -10.35 2.05
N ASP A 146 -3.92 -11.47 2.60
CA ASP A 146 -4.77 -12.65 2.83
C ASP A 146 -5.11 -12.89 4.32
N GLN A 147 -4.49 -12.10 5.20
CA GLN A 147 -4.76 -12.09 6.63
C GLN A 147 -4.75 -10.67 7.21
N ALA A 148 -5.32 -10.52 8.40
CA ALA A 148 -5.28 -9.27 9.16
C ALA A 148 -4.22 -9.39 10.26
N GLU A 149 -3.15 -8.60 10.14
CA GLU A 149 -2.02 -8.58 11.06
C GLU A 149 -1.41 -7.18 11.10
N GLY A 150 -0.64 -6.87 12.15
CA GLY A 150 0.17 -5.67 12.26
C GLY A 150 1.63 -6.00 12.49
N ASN A 151 2.46 -5.84 11.46
CA ASN A 151 3.90 -6.09 11.50
C ASN A 151 4.58 -5.68 10.18
N PHE A 152 5.83 -6.12 9.98
CA PHE A 152 6.43 -6.23 8.65
C PHE A 152 5.71 -7.24 7.77
N TRP A 153 5.62 -6.90 6.50
CA TRP A 153 5.09 -7.70 5.40
C TRP A 153 6.12 -7.75 4.29
N GLU A 154 6.40 -8.96 3.79
CA GLU A 154 7.27 -9.20 2.66
C GLU A 154 6.51 -8.89 1.36
N LEU A 155 7.11 -8.10 0.48
CA LEU A 155 6.43 -7.57 -0.69
C LEU A 155 6.66 -8.48 -1.90
N HIS A 156 5.57 -8.99 -2.49
CA HIS A 156 5.61 -9.70 -3.76
C HIS A 156 4.85 -8.89 -4.81
N VAL A 157 5.51 -8.57 -5.93
CA VAL A 157 4.87 -7.84 -7.04
C VAL A 157 4.13 -8.81 -7.95
N ILE A 158 2.92 -8.44 -8.36
CA ILE A 158 2.19 -9.08 -9.45
C ILE A 158 1.87 -8.00 -10.48
N GLY A 159 2.52 -8.11 -11.63
CA GLY A 159 2.33 -7.20 -12.76
C GLY A 159 1.03 -7.51 -13.50
N VAL A 160 0.16 -6.51 -13.64
CA VAL A 160 -1.05 -6.58 -14.46
C VAL A 160 -0.77 -5.85 -15.76
N LYS A 161 -1.06 -6.44 -16.92
CA LYS A 161 -0.59 -5.96 -18.23
C LYS A 161 -1.70 -5.38 -19.12
N ASP A 162 -2.95 -5.47 -18.69
CA ASP A 162 -4.08 -4.88 -19.40
C ASP A 162 -5.19 -4.38 -18.46
N PRO A 163 -5.99 -3.38 -18.89
CA PRO A 163 -7.06 -2.81 -18.07
C PRO A 163 -8.15 -3.82 -17.67
N ALA A 164 -8.53 -4.76 -18.55
CA ALA A 164 -9.62 -5.69 -18.26
C ALA A 164 -9.25 -6.68 -17.16
N THR A 165 -7.98 -7.08 -17.09
CA THR A 165 -7.46 -7.89 -15.99
C THR A 165 -7.39 -7.08 -14.70
N TRP A 166 -6.98 -5.81 -14.76
CA TRP A 166 -6.98 -4.91 -13.60
C TRP A 166 -8.38 -4.73 -13.00
N ASP A 167 -9.39 -4.50 -13.84
CA ASP A 167 -10.78 -4.34 -13.39
C ASP A 167 -11.29 -5.61 -12.68
N GLN A 168 -10.88 -6.79 -13.13
CA GLN A 168 -11.20 -8.05 -12.44
C GLN A 168 -10.51 -8.18 -11.08
N VAL A 169 -9.27 -7.72 -10.95
CA VAL A 169 -8.57 -7.64 -9.66
C VAL A 169 -9.31 -6.69 -8.72
N VAL A 170 -9.68 -5.50 -9.19
CA VAL A 170 -10.42 -4.48 -8.43
C VAL A 170 -11.81 -4.97 -8.02
N ALA A 171 -12.50 -5.71 -8.89
CA ALA A 171 -13.80 -6.30 -8.57
C ALA A 171 -13.68 -7.42 -7.52
N GLY A 172 -12.61 -8.23 -7.61
CA GLY A 172 -12.40 -9.37 -6.73
C GLY A 172 -11.81 -9.04 -5.35
N LYS A 173 -11.00 -7.97 -5.24
CA LYS A 173 -10.36 -7.48 -3.99
C LYS A 173 -9.78 -8.58 -3.10
N SER A 174 -9.19 -9.62 -3.69
CA SER A 174 -8.74 -10.78 -2.95
C SER A 174 -7.64 -11.53 -3.68
N LEU A 175 -6.77 -12.18 -2.90
CA LEU A 175 -5.73 -13.04 -3.44
C LEU A 175 -6.35 -14.20 -4.24
N ALA A 176 -7.47 -14.75 -3.78
CA ALA A 176 -8.19 -15.82 -4.47
C ALA A 176 -8.60 -15.42 -5.90
N ALA A 177 -9.10 -14.19 -6.09
CA ALA A 177 -9.42 -13.67 -7.42
C ALA A 177 -8.17 -13.54 -8.30
N VAL A 178 -7.08 -13.01 -7.75
CA VAL A 178 -5.80 -12.92 -8.47
C VAL A 178 -5.28 -14.30 -8.88
N ARG A 179 -5.37 -15.30 -7.99
CA ARG A 179 -4.96 -16.68 -8.32
C ARG A 179 -5.81 -17.30 -9.41
N ALA A 180 -7.12 -17.04 -9.42
CA ALA A 180 -7.98 -17.48 -10.49
C ALA A 180 -7.60 -16.86 -11.84
N LEU A 181 -7.22 -15.58 -11.86
CA LEU A 181 -6.73 -14.90 -13.05
C LEU A 181 -5.39 -15.48 -13.55
N GLN A 182 -4.44 -15.72 -12.65
CA GLN A 182 -3.16 -16.35 -13.00
C GLN A 182 -3.34 -17.79 -13.51
N ALA A 183 -4.25 -18.57 -12.90
CA ALA A 183 -4.56 -19.92 -13.35
C ALA A 183 -5.19 -19.94 -14.76
N ALA A 184 -5.97 -18.92 -15.10
CA ALA A 184 -6.55 -18.74 -16.43
C ALA A 184 -5.56 -18.17 -17.47
N ASP A 185 -4.41 -17.66 -17.03
CA ASP A 185 -3.35 -17.08 -17.86
C ASP A 185 -1.98 -17.70 -17.52
N PRO A 186 -1.78 -19.01 -17.77
CA PRO A 186 -0.58 -19.73 -17.34
C PRO A 186 0.71 -19.24 -18.03
N THR A 187 0.60 -18.54 -19.15
CA THR A 187 1.73 -17.92 -19.86
C THR A 187 2.09 -16.54 -19.30
N GLY A 188 1.29 -16.01 -18.38
CA GLY A 188 1.44 -14.70 -17.77
C GLY A 188 1.38 -13.54 -18.77
N THR A 189 0.57 -13.69 -19.82
CA THR A 189 0.45 -12.70 -20.90
C THR A 189 -0.27 -11.44 -20.44
N LYS A 190 -1.22 -11.58 -19.51
CA LYS A 190 -2.06 -10.53 -18.94
C LYS A 190 -1.76 -10.24 -17.47
N ILE A 191 -1.32 -11.25 -16.73
CA ILE A 191 -0.93 -11.10 -15.32
C ILE A 191 0.31 -11.95 -15.03
N THR A 192 1.33 -11.38 -14.41
CA THR A 192 2.55 -12.15 -14.12
C THR A 192 2.29 -13.14 -12.98
N PRO A 193 3.12 -14.20 -12.86
CA PRO A 193 3.40 -14.81 -11.56
C PRO A 193 3.91 -13.77 -10.55
N GLU A 194 4.11 -14.20 -9.31
CA GLU A 194 4.79 -13.35 -8.33
C GLU A 194 6.23 -13.07 -8.76
N ILE A 195 6.62 -11.81 -8.58
CA ILE A 195 7.96 -11.31 -8.72
C ILE A 195 8.44 -10.99 -7.31
N LEU A 196 9.47 -11.70 -6.88
CA LEU A 196 10.10 -11.50 -5.57
C LEU A 196 10.75 -10.12 -5.49
N THR A 197 10.83 -9.58 -4.29
CA THR A 197 11.49 -8.31 -4.00
C THR A 197 12.30 -8.45 -2.73
N ASP A 198 13.20 -7.50 -2.49
CA ASP A 198 13.88 -7.37 -1.21
C ASP A 198 13.13 -6.46 -0.22
N VAL A 199 11.89 -6.06 -0.56
CA VAL A 199 11.16 -4.98 0.10
C VAL A 199 10.23 -5.51 1.18
N TYR A 200 10.24 -4.83 2.32
CA TYR A 200 9.35 -5.07 3.45
C TYR A 200 8.65 -3.78 3.85
N LEU A 201 7.33 -3.83 3.99
CA LEU A 201 6.54 -2.71 4.49
C LEU A 201 6.02 -3.00 5.90
N PHE A 202 5.93 -1.97 6.74
CA PHE A 202 5.37 -2.09 8.08
C PHE A 202 4.02 -1.39 8.16
N PHE A 203 2.95 -2.13 8.43
CA PHE A 203 1.62 -1.58 8.65
C PHE A 203 0.70 -2.52 9.43
N ASP A 204 -0.32 -1.95 10.04
CA ASP A 204 -1.46 -2.67 10.62
C ASP A 204 -2.60 -2.79 9.60
N VAL A 205 -3.15 -3.99 9.44
CA VAL A 205 -4.43 -4.20 8.77
C VAL A 205 -5.57 -3.91 9.76
N ARG A 206 -6.36 -2.89 9.47
CA ARG A 206 -7.49 -2.47 10.28
C ARG A 206 -8.80 -2.66 9.52
N PRO A 207 -9.92 -2.93 10.21
CA PRO A 207 -11.23 -2.89 9.59
C PRO A 207 -11.40 -1.57 8.83
N GLY A 208 -11.93 -1.62 7.60
CA GLY A 208 -12.35 -0.41 6.92
C GLY A 208 -13.40 0.30 7.77
N ALA A 209 -13.35 1.63 7.87
CA ALA A 209 -14.43 2.38 8.53
C ALA A 209 -15.74 2.01 7.81
N GLY A 210 -16.66 1.42 8.57
CA GLY A 210 -17.77 0.62 8.06
C GLY A 210 -18.59 1.24 6.92
N MET A 211 -19.08 0.34 6.06
CA MET A 211 -20.34 0.53 5.33
C MET A 211 -21.49 0.66 6.33
#